data_AF-A0A453SEI3-F1
#
_entry.id   AF-A0A453SEI3-F1
#
_cell.length_a   1.000
_cell.length_b   1.000
_cell.length_c   1.000
_cell.angle_alpha   90.00
_cell.angle_beta   90.00
_cell.angle_gamma   90.00
#
_symmetry.space_group_name_H-M   'P 1'
#
loop_
_entity.id
_entity.type
_entity.pdbx_description
1 polymer ?
#
loop_
_entity_poly.entity_id
_entity_poly.type
_entity_poly.pdbx_seq_one_letter_code
_entity_poly.pdbx_strand_id
1 'polypeptide(L)'
;MSAATAAESQERRRSEAVAWLRALLRESALPLPPPRASDDELRAALADGALLRAALDKLGRPSSPRDEGGPAAAERDVGRFLAAVERMGLPSFAPSDLQTGPMSAVVACLLALRDQFVSHAGEGWTCGLPQNGRMHTMGFPGRENGQVTQNSEAREDGKQMETTLQKASRSPAMSEPSSVISRPELSSTSRHAGRNFHEVFQLRQGGYSDLPSSKISDMMKSTSLDNAPTQSLLSVVNGILDEIIERKNGEIPYHLAFLLRKIVLEVERRISTQAEHIRNQNNLMKAREEKYKSRIRVLEALASGKIHVSSNATNGKAHVAAEPVHQMKMEKDKFEEKKQLLEEDLTKLTKDKESVTRMTKDKEDMARFLNDKEDIIRLMKEKEEMARLMKEKEDTVSLKKGKDGDRNQSADEHIAKPIMYKDELISLMKEKENYKVTIMKLKLELEAMKSSCEKSHSLLETKNEDVLNLLKDKENSGNIISQLRQELATARRSHETYIQDLKTTALQENRDFEQRIKEVELKLEDSTKRGRHLEELLESRIKTWERKEIMLNQFVGVQMQNIQDLRLSSVSIRHEIQNCQKRWSEELSGLEGKALKY
;
A
#
# COMPACT_ATOMS: atom_id res chain seq x y z
N MET A 1 11.47 -41.58 7.74
CA MET A 1 10.05 -41.35 7.42
C MET A 1 9.80 -41.92 6.03
N SER A 2 8.84 -42.84 5.92
CA SER A 2 8.72 -43.82 4.84
C SER A 2 8.14 -43.22 3.55
N ALA A 3 8.57 -43.73 2.38
CA ALA A 3 8.08 -43.33 1.05
C ALA A 3 6.53 -43.36 0.92
N ALA A 4 5.86 -44.21 1.72
CA ALA A 4 4.40 -44.26 1.79
C ALA A 4 3.77 -42.93 2.28
N THR A 5 4.38 -42.26 3.25
CA THR A 5 3.88 -40.98 3.79
C THR A 5 4.05 -39.83 2.79
N ALA A 6 5.09 -39.88 1.94
CA ALA A 6 5.29 -38.92 0.87
C ALA A 6 4.29 -39.12 -0.27
N ALA A 7 4.01 -40.39 -0.64
CA ALA A 7 3.05 -40.73 -1.67
C ALA A 7 1.61 -40.33 -1.28
N GLU A 8 1.19 -40.59 -0.04
CA GLU A 8 -0.12 -40.15 0.48
C GLU A 8 -0.25 -38.62 0.50
N SER A 9 0.83 -37.91 0.84
CA SER A 9 0.84 -36.44 0.82
C SER A 9 0.68 -35.87 -0.59
N GLN A 10 1.25 -36.54 -1.60
CA GLN A 10 1.17 -36.13 -2.99
C GLN A 10 -0.22 -36.43 -3.57
N GLU A 11 -0.81 -37.59 -3.27
CA GLU A 11 -2.17 -37.94 -3.67
C GLU A 11 -3.22 -36.98 -3.08
N ARG A 12 -3.05 -36.59 -1.82
CA ARG A 12 -3.91 -35.60 -1.18
C ARG A 12 -3.83 -34.24 -1.88
N ARG A 13 -2.62 -33.76 -2.17
CA ARG A 13 -2.39 -32.49 -2.89
C ARG A 13 -2.99 -32.51 -4.30
N ARG A 14 -2.88 -33.63 -5.02
CA ARG A 14 -3.54 -33.81 -6.33
C ARG A 14 -5.06 -33.74 -6.21
N SER A 15 -5.62 -34.48 -5.25
CA SER A 15 -7.07 -34.51 -5.02
C SER A 15 -7.61 -33.12 -4.68
N GLU A 16 -6.87 -32.35 -3.90
CA GLU A 16 -7.20 -30.96 -3.60
C GLU A 16 -7.16 -30.04 -4.84
N ALA A 17 -6.15 -30.18 -5.69
CA ALA A 17 -6.04 -29.40 -6.93
C ALA A 17 -7.18 -29.72 -7.92
N VAL A 18 -7.51 -31.00 -8.07
CA VAL A 18 -8.62 -31.47 -8.91
C VAL A 18 -9.97 -30.99 -8.38
N ALA A 19 -10.19 -31.12 -7.06
CA ALA A 19 -11.42 -30.63 -6.43
C ALA A 19 -11.58 -29.11 -6.62
N TRP A 20 -10.49 -28.35 -6.47
CA TRP A 20 -10.51 -26.92 -6.69
C TRP A 20 -10.81 -26.55 -8.15
N LEU A 21 -10.16 -27.19 -9.12
CA LEU A 21 -10.44 -26.94 -10.55
C LEU A 21 -11.89 -27.23 -10.91
N ARG A 22 -12.44 -28.35 -10.44
CA ARG A 22 -13.85 -28.72 -10.65
C ARG A 22 -14.81 -27.71 -10.01
N ALA A 23 -14.45 -27.16 -8.86
CA ALA A 23 -15.26 -26.15 -8.18
C ALA A 23 -15.20 -24.79 -8.90
N LEU A 24 -14.02 -24.38 -9.36
CA LEU A 24 -13.80 -23.15 -10.12
C LEU A 24 -14.52 -23.18 -11.48
N LEU A 25 -14.56 -24.35 -12.11
CA LEU A 25 -15.09 -24.57 -13.45
C LEU A 25 -16.46 -25.28 -13.46
N ARG A 26 -17.21 -25.22 -12.36
CA ARG A 26 -18.51 -25.92 -12.21
C ARG A 26 -19.55 -25.57 -13.28
N GLU A 27 -19.41 -24.40 -13.91
CA GLU A 27 -20.32 -23.87 -14.93
C GLU A 27 -19.73 -23.91 -16.35
N SER A 28 -18.51 -24.43 -16.54
CA SER A 28 -17.92 -24.53 -17.88
C SER A 28 -18.38 -25.83 -18.57
N ALA A 29 -18.60 -25.78 -19.88
CA ALA A 29 -18.97 -26.94 -20.69
C ALA A 29 -17.76 -27.83 -21.04
N LEU A 30 -16.63 -27.69 -20.33
CA LEU A 30 -15.37 -28.39 -20.64
C LEU A 30 -15.31 -29.76 -19.95
N PRO A 31 -14.63 -30.76 -20.55
CA PRO A 31 -14.38 -32.05 -19.90
C PRO A 31 -13.53 -31.88 -18.63
N LEU A 32 -14.12 -32.11 -17.46
CA LEU A 32 -13.43 -31.97 -16.17
C LEU A 32 -12.78 -33.30 -15.72
N PRO A 33 -11.57 -33.27 -15.12
CA PRO A 33 -10.90 -34.47 -14.62
C PRO A 33 -11.72 -35.15 -13.51
N PRO A 34 -11.76 -36.50 -13.43
CA PRO A 34 -12.50 -37.24 -12.38
C PRO A 34 -12.10 -36.83 -10.95
N PRO A 35 -12.99 -36.95 -9.93
CA PRO A 35 -12.69 -36.56 -8.54
C PRO A 35 -11.47 -37.26 -7.90
N ARG A 36 -11.09 -38.43 -8.42
CA ARG A 36 -9.88 -39.18 -8.04
C ARG A 36 -9.00 -39.42 -9.27
N ALA A 37 -8.76 -38.38 -10.06
CA ALA A 37 -7.93 -38.48 -11.24
C ALA A 37 -6.50 -38.91 -10.88
N SER A 38 -5.99 -39.89 -11.63
CA SER A 38 -4.57 -40.22 -11.66
C SER A 38 -3.75 -39.08 -12.28
N ASP A 39 -2.43 -39.13 -12.13
CA ASP A 39 -1.54 -38.14 -12.75
C ASP A 39 -1.68 -38.10 -14.28
N ASP A 40 -1.95 -39.25 -14.91
CA ASP A 40 -2.11 -39.35 -16.36
C ASP A 40 -3.47 -38.80 -16.83
N GLU A 41 -4.53 -39.00 -16.06
CA GLU A 41 -5.86 -38.42 -16.35
C GLU A 41 -5.87 -36.90 -16.14
N LEU A 42 -5.21 -36.41 -15.09
CA LEU A 42 -5.04 -34.98 -14.87
C LEU A 42 -4.19 -34.36 -15.99
N ARG A 43 -3.13 -35.04 -16.42
CA ARG A 43 -2.29 -34.61 -17.52
C ARG A 43 -3.08 -34.53 -18.82
N ALA A 44 -3.84 -35.57 -19.17
CA ALA A 44 -4.68 -35.59 -20.36
C ALA A 44 -5.72 -34.46 -20.37
N ALA A 45 -6.31 -34.14 -19.22
CA ALA A 45 -7.28 -33.05 -19.08
C ALA A 45 -6.65 -31.65 -19.21
N LEU A 46 -5.38 -31.49 -18.85
CA LEU A 46 -4.66 -30.20 -18.92
C LEU A 46 -3.83 -30.02 -20.21
N ALA A 47 -3.62 -31.09 -20.97
CA ALA A 47 -2.74 -31.11 -22.14
C ALA A 47 -3.19 -30.15 -23.25
N ASP A 48 -4.49 -29.92 -23.39
CA ASP A 48 -5.05 -29.01 -24.39
C ASP A 48 -4.97 -27.52 -23.97
N GLY A 49 -4.57 -27.24 -22.73
CA GLY A 49 -4.51 -25.89 -22.17
C GLY A 49 -5.87 -25.20 -21.99
N ALA A 50 -6.98 -25.85 -22.34
CA ALA A 50 -8.31 -25.26 -22.33
C ALA A 50 -8.82 -25.06 -20.90
N LEU A 51 -8.60 -26.04 -20.02
CA LEU A 51 -8.94 -25.92 -18.60
C LEU A 51 -8.09 -24.85 -17.89
N LEU A 52 -6.81 -24.74 -18.24
CA LEU A 52 -5.89 -23.73 -17.67
C LEU A 52 -6.29 -22.32 -18.09
N ARG A 53 -6.64 -22.13 -19.37
CA ARG A 53 -7.22 -20.86 -19.85
C ARG A 53 -8.52 -20.54 -19.12
N ALA A 54 -9.47 -21.47 -19.10
CA ALA A 54 -10.77 -21.26 -18.49
C ALA A 54 -10.64 -20.90 -17.00
N ALA A 55 -9.68 -21.49 -16.30
CA ALA A 55 -9.35 -21.13 -14.93
C ALA A 55 -8.89 -19.66 -14.82
N LEU A 56 -7.98 -19.20 -15.69
CA LEU A 56 -7.54 -17.79 -15.70
C LEU A 56 -8.65 -16.80 -16.08
N ASP A 57 -9.49 -17.14 -17.05
CA ASP A 57 -10.61 -16.31 -17.47
C ASP A 57 -11.60 -16.12 -16.31
N LYS A 58 -11.89 -17.20 -15.56
CA LYS A 58 -12.74 -17.15 -14.36
C LYS A 58 -12.11 -16.38 -13.21
N LEU A 59 -10.78 -16.36 -13.11
CA LEU A 59 -10.03 -15.56 -12.12
C LEU A 59 -9.87 -14.09 -12.54
N GLY A 60 -10.56 -13.63 -13.59
CA GLY A 60 -10.68 -12.21 -13.93
C GLY A 60 -9.53 -11.63 -14.76
N ARG A 61 -8.72 -12.48 -15.42
CA ARG A 61 -7.77 -12.04 -16.44
C ARG A 61 -8.29 -12.42 -17.82
N PRO A 62 -8.80 -11.48 -18.63
CA PRO A 62 -9.27 -11.82 -19.97
C PRO A 62 -8.08 -12.35 -20.79
N SER A 63 -8.16 -13.62 -21.19
CA SER A 63 -7.34 -14.09 -22.31
C SER A 63 -7.94 -13.55 -23.62
N SER A 64 -7.07 -13.06 -24.50
CA SER A 64 -7.40 -12.50 -25.82
C SER A 64 -8.32 -13.41 -26.66
N PRO A 65 -9.17 -12.88 -27.57
CA PRO A 65 -10.15 -13.65 -28.32
C PRO A 65 -9.56 -14.79 -29.16
N ARG A 66 -10.45 -15.74 -29.44
CA ARG A 66 -10.26 -17.07 -30.01
C ARG A 66 -9.85 -17.02 -31.49
N ASP A 67 -8.74 -17.67 -31.83
CA ASP A 67 -8.50 -18.25 -33.16
C ASP A 67 -8.61 -19.78 -33.01
N GLU A 68 -9.35 -20.41 -33.93
CA GLU A 68 -9.80 -21.80 -33.80
C GLU A 68 -8.69 -22.86 -33.99
N GLY A 69 -8.71 -23.85 -33.09
CA GLY A 69 -8.60 -25.28 -33.42
C GLY A 69 -7.35 -25.80 -34.12
N GLY A 70 -6.28 -26.07 -33.35
CA GLY A 70 -5.17 -26.92 -33.77
C GLY A 70 -4.25 -27.30 -32.60
N PRO A 71 -3.37 -28.32 -32.72
CA PRO A 71 -2.40 -28.68 -31.68
C PRO A 71 -1.43 -27.53 -31.31
N ALA A 72 -1.20 -26.59 -32.24
CA ALA A 72 -0.47 -25.35 -31.99
C ALA A 72 -1.22 -24.34 -31.09
N ALA A 73 -2.54 -24.50 -30.90
CA ALA A 73 -3.32 -23.68 -29.97
C ALA A 73 -3.06 -24.12 -28.53
N ALA A 74 -2.99 -25.44 -28.25
CA ALA A 74 -2.73 -25.97 -26.91
C ALA A 74 -1.41 -25.47 -26.32
N GLU A 75 -0.34 -25.48 -27.12
CA GLU A 75 0.98 -24.97 -26.72
C GLU A 75 0.95 -23.44 -26.45
N ARG A 76 0.19 -22.69 -27.26
CA ARG A 76 -0.04 -21.25 -27.05
C ARG A 76 -0.87 -20.95 -25.80
N ASP A 77 -1.69 -21.89 -25.34
CA ASP A 77 -2.64 -21.68 -24.25
C ASP A 77 -2.01 -22.01 -22.90
N VAL A 78 -1.25 -23.10 -22.86
CA VAL A 78 -0.33 -23.41 -21.77
C VAL A 78 0.72 -22.30 -21.63
N GLY A 79 1.34 -21.85 -22.73
CA GLY A 79 2.31 -20.76 -22.70
C GLY A 79 1.72 -19.44 -22.18
N ARG A 80 0.52 -19.07 -22.62
CA ARG A 80 -0.22 -17.89 -22.10
C ARG A 80 -0.56 -18.03 -20.62
N PHE A 81 -0.92 -19.23 -20.18
CA PHE A 81 -1.16 -19.52 -18.76
C PHE A 81 0.11 -19.31 -17.93
N LEU A 82 1.23 -19.90 -18.35
CA LEU A 82 2.51 -19.78 -17.65
C LEU A 82 3.00 -18.33 -17.59
N ALA A 83 2.93 -17.59 -18.69
CA ALA A 83 3.26 -16.16 -18.69
C ALA A 83 2.35 -15.33 -17.77
N ALA A 84 1.12 -15.77 -17.51
CA ALA A 84 0.24 -15.14 -16.54
C ALA A 84 0.63 -15.46 -15.09
N VAL A 85 0.98 -16.72 -14.81
CA VAL A 85 1.45 -17.22 -13.51
C VAL A 85 2.79 -16.56 -13.12
N GLU A 86 3.72 -16.42 -14.06
CA GLU A 86 5.01 -15.75 -13.82
C GLU A 86 4.85 -14.26 -13.49
N ARG A 87 3.94 -13.56 -14.18
CA ARG A 87 3.57 -12.17 -13.82
C ARG A 87 2.91 -12.05 -12.45
N MET A 88 2.44 -13.16 -11.88
CA MET A 88 1.87 -13.22 -10.52
C MET A 88 2.90 -13.66 -9.46
N GLY A 89 4.15 -13.95 -9.86
CA GLY A 89 5.23 -14.39 -8.96
C GLY A 89 5.02 -15.79 -8.37
N LEU A 90 4.18 -16.60 -9.03
CA LEU A 90 3.85 -17.96 -8.57
C LEU A 90 4.80 -19.01 -9.18
N PRO A 91 4.97 -20.17 -8.53
CA PRO A 91 5.78 -21.27 -9.09
C PRO A 91 5.17 -21.75 -10.42
N SER A 92 5.92 -21.62 -11.51
CA SER A 92 5.55 -22.11 -12.84
C SER A 92 6.09 -23.52 -13.08
N PHE A 93 5.67 -24.14 -14.19
CA PHE A 93 6.16 -25.44 -14.67
C PHE A 93 6.52 -25.32 -16.16
N ALA A 94 7.33 -26.23 -16.69
CA ALA A 94 7.69 -26.22 -18.09
C ALA A 94 6.56 -26.85 -18.94
N PRO A 95 6.27 -26.37 -20.17
CA PRO A 95 5.29 -27.01 -21.05
C PRO A 95 5.55 -28.51 -21.29
N SER A 96 6.82 -28.91 -21.26
CA SER A 96 7.25 -30.32 -21.32
C SER A 96 6.76 -31.16 -20.14
N ASP A 97 6.48 -30.56 -18.99
CA ASP A 97 5.99 -31.27 -17.80
C ASP A 97 4.57 -31.82 -18.00
N LEU A 98 3.77 -31.19 -18.85
CA LEU A 98 2.45 -31.68 -19.26
C LEU A 98 2.52 -32.77 -20.34
N GLN A 99 3.68 -33.01 -20.95
CA GLN A 99 3.85 -34.05 -21.97
C GLN A 99 4.54 -35.29 -21.40
N THR A 100 5.66 -35.12 -20.69
CA THR A 100 6.52 -36.22 -20.22
C THR A 100 7.13 -36.00 -18.83
N GLY A 101 6.91 -34.85 -18.19
CA GLY A 101 7.53 -34.52 -16.90
C GLY A 101 6.67 -34.79 -15.65
N PRO A 102 7.21 -34.47 -14.46
CA PRO A 102 6.59 -34.78 -13.18
C PRO A 102 5.41 -33.84 -12.87
N MET A 103 4.22 -34.42 -12.63
CA MET A 103 2.98 -33.68 -12.31
C MET A 103 3.04 -32.91 -10.98
N SER A 104 4.04 -33.15 -10.13
CA SER A 104 4.23 -32.44 -8.86
C SER A 104 4.39 -30.94 -9.05
N ALA A 105 5.07 -30.49 -10.12
CA ALA A 105 5.24 -29.07 -10.42
C ALA A 105 3.93 -28.42 -10.88
N VAL A 106 3.16 -29.12 -11.72
CA VAL A 106 1.84 -28.68 -12.21
C VAL A 106 0.84 -28.55 -11.04
N VAL A 107 0.80 -29.56 -10.17
CA VAL A 107 -0.06 -29.56 -8.98
C VAL A 107 0.34 -28.46 -8.00
N ALA A 108 1.65 -28.24 -7.80
CA ALA A 108 2.14 -27.14 -6.96
C ALA A 108 1.75 -25.77 -7.52
N CYS A 109 1.86 -25.57 -8.84
CA CYS A 109 1.43 -24.35 -9.53
C CYS A 109 -0.07 -24.08 -9.34
N LEU A 110 -0.92 -25.09 -9.55
CA LEU A 110 -2.38 -24.98 -9.37
C LEU A 110 -2.77 -24.67 -7.92
N LEU A 111 -2.12 -25.31 -6.95
CA LEU A 111 -2.36 -25.04 -5.53
C LEU A 111 -1.87 -23.65 -5.12
N ALA A 112 -0.73 -23.20 -5.62
CA ALA A 112 -0.24 -21.84 -5.37
C ALA A 112 -1.17 -20.78 -5.98
N LEU A 113 -1.73 -21.06 -7.17
CA LEU A 113 -2.75 -20.23 -7.81
C LEU A 113 -4.03 -20.19 -6.98
N ARG A 114 -4.52 -21.35 -6.51
CA ARG A 114 -5.63 -21.40 -5.54
C ARG A 114 -5.33 -20.53 -4.32
N ASP A 115 -4.18 -20.71 -3.68
CA ASP A 115 -3.86 -20.05 -2.42
C ASP A 115 -3.75 -18.53 -2.57
N GLN A 116 -3.26 -18.03 -3.70
CA GLN A 116 -3.23 -16.59 -4.01
C GLN A 116 -4.64 -15.98 -4.10
N PHE A 117 -5.57 -16.67 -4.75
CA PHE A 117 -6.92 -16.15 -4.97
C PHE A 117 -7.88 -16.46 -3.82
N VAL A 118 -7.62 -17.51 -3.04
CA VAL A 118 -8.34 -17.81 -1.78
C VAL A 118 -7.88 -16.88 -0.66
N SER A 119 -6.61 -16.46 -0.62
CA SER A 119 -6.10 -15.52 0.40
C SER A 119 -6.48 -14.06 0.14
N HIS A 120 -6.78 -13.69 -1.11
CA HIS A 120 -7.26 -12.34 -1.48
C HIS A 120 -8.79 -12.21 -1.52
N ALA A 121 -9.54 -13.31 -1.45
CA ALA A 121 -11.00 -13.30 -1.43
C ALA A 121 -11.55 -13.07 0.00
N GLY A 122 -11.41 -11.84 0.50
CA GLY A 122 -12.36 -11.35 1.48
C GLY A 122 -13.72 -11.23 0.80
N GLU A 123 -14.68 -12.08 1.21
CA GLU A 123 -16.09 -12.08 0.79
C GLU A 123 -16.35 -12.53 -0.67
N GLY A 124 -16.63 -13.83 -0.90
CA GLY A 124 -17.36 -14.21 -2.12
C GLY A 124 -17.19 -15.61 -2.73
N TRP A 125 -16.27 -16.46 -2.26
CA TRP A 125 -16.09 -17.81 -2.83
C TRP A 125 -16.01 -18.86 -1.72
N THR A 126 -17.16 -19.25 -1.16
CA THR A 126 -17.26 -20.43 -0.30
C THR A 126 -17.48 -21.66 -1.16
N CYS A 127 -16.40 -22.27 -1.65
CA CYS A 127 -16.46 -23.66 -2.10
C CYS A 127 -16.51 -24.56 -0.86
N GLY A 128 -17.71 -24.76 -0.30
CA GLY A 128 -17.95 -25.77 0.71
C GLY A 128 -17.82 -27.16 0.10
N LEU A 129 -16.91 -27.97 0.64
CA LEU A 129 -16.78 -29.39 0.38
C LEU A 129 -17.74 -30.15 1.33
N PRO A 130 -18.78 -30.85 0.87
CA PRO A 130 -19.47 -31.84 1.67
C PRO A 130 -18.87 -33.22 1.36
N GLN A 131 -18.06 -33.75 2.27
CA GLN A 131 -17.80 -35.18 2.36
C GLN A 131 -19.00 -35.85 3.05
N ASN A 132 -19.89 -36.47 2.28
CA ASN A 132 -20.42 -37.83 2.50
C ASN A 132 -21.63 -38.10 1.62
N GLY A 133 -21.61 -39.25 0.96
CA GLY A 133 -22.57 -39.62 -0.08
C GLY A 133 -23.91 -40.11 0.44
N ARG A 134 -24.97 -39.72 -0.29
CA ARG A 134 -25.94 -40.63 -0.88
C ARG A 134 -26.74 -39.86 -1.94
N MET A 135 -26.76 -40.39 -3.16
CA MET A 135 -27.58 -39.86 -4.25
C MET A 135 -29.06 -40.18 -3.99
N HIS A 136 -29.93 -39.22 -4.25
CA HIS A 136 -31.23 -39.48 -4.85
C HIS A 136 -31.42 -38.54 -6.03
N THR A 137 -31.40 -39.15 -7.21
CA THR A 137 -31.77 -38.62 -8.50
C THR A 137 -33.26 -38.31 -8.54
N MET A 138 -33.63 -37.18 -9.16
CA MET A 138 -34.77 -36.87 -10.04
C MET A 138 -34.88 -35.34 -10.02
N GLY A 139 -34.55 -34.61 -11.07
CA GLY A 139 -35.23 -34.63 -12.37
C GLY A 139 -36.11 -33.37 -12.43
N PHE A 140 -35.60 -32.29 -13.03
CA PHE A 140 -36.41 -31.12 -13.39
C PHE A 140 -37.23 -31.45 -14.65
N PRO A 141 -38.56 -31.29 -14.67
CA PRO A 141 -39.27 -30.87 -15.87
C PRO A 141 -39.30 -29.33 -15.87
N GLY A 142 -39.02 -28.64 -16.97
CA GLY A 142 -39.78 -28.78 -18.21
C GLY A 142 -40.99 -27.85 -18.11
N ARG A 143 -40.80 -26.61 -18.58
CA ARG A 143 -41.76 -25.51 -18.54
C ARG A 143 -42.87 -25.77 -19.57
N GLU A 144 -44.08 -26.10 -19.15
CA GLU A 144 -45.28 -26.00 -20.00
C GLU A 144 -46.50 -25.47 -19.21
N ASN A 145 -47.29 -24.65 -19.92
CA ASN A 145 -48.51 -24.00 -19.45
C ASN A 145 -49.69 -24.99 -19.35
N GLY A 146 -50.68 -24.69 -18.49
CA GLY A 146 -52.08 -25.08 -18.73
C GLY A 146 -52.82 -25.77 -17.57
N GLN A 147 -53.80 -25.04 -17.02
CA GLN A 147 -55.16 -25.47 -16.61
C GLN A 147 -55.45 -26.80 -15.83
N VAL A 148 -56.09 -26.59 -14.67
CA VAL A 148 -57.40 -27.15 -14.24
C VAL A 148 -57.50 -28.57 -13.63
N THR A 149 -58.28 -28.61 -12.53
CA THR A 149 -59.06 -29.69 -11.86
C THR A 149 -58.45 -30.72 -10.89
N GLN A 150 -58.92 -30.58 -9.64
CA GLN A 150 -59.64 -31.54 -8.78
C GLN A 150 -58.97 -32.81 -8.18
N ASN A 151 -58.94 -32.78 -6.84
CA ASN A 151 -59.53 -33.72 -5.85
C ASN A 151 -58.96 -35.13 -5.55
N SER A 152 -58.98 -35.42 -4.23
CA SER A 152 -59.10 -36.71 -3.52
C SER A 152 -57.92 -37.70 -3.61
N GLU A 153 -57.56 -38.52 -2.63
CA GLU A 153 -57.98 -38.81 -1.25
C GLU A 153 -57.01 -39.90 -0.71
N ALA A 154 -56.95 -40.06 0.62
CA ALA A 154 -56.61 -41.30 1.37
C ALA A 154 -55.17 -41.86 1.25
N ARG A 155 -54.57 -42.57 2.20
CA ARG A 155 -54.79 -42.92 3.63
C ARG A 155 -53.50 -43.64 4.05
N GLU A 156 -53.10 -43.44 5.31
CA GLU A 156 -52.60 -44.45 6.26
C GLU A 156 -51.40 -45.35 5.86
N ASP A 157 -50.31 -45.29 6.63
CA ASP A 157 -50.04 -46.36 7.59
C ASP A 157 -48.94 -45.99 8.60
N GLY A 158 -49.12 -46.43 9.84
CA GLY A 158 -48.23 -46.15 10.97
C GLY A 158 -47.07 -47.14 11.10
N LYS A 159 -46.09 -46.78 11.93
CA LYS A 159 -45.48 -47.67 12.94
C LYS A 159 -44.54 -46.90 13.87
N GLN A 160 -44.43 -47.49 15.04
CA GLN A 160 -44.14 -46.96 16.37
C GLN A 160 -42.73 -47.39 16.82
N MET A 161 -42.29 -46.84 17.96
CA MET A 161 -41.39 -47.46 18.96
C MET A 161 -39.86 -47.31 18.69
N GLU A 162 -38.95 -47.03 19.64
CA GLU A 162 -38.96 -46.61 21.05
C GLU A 162 -37.50 -46.34 21.50
N THR A 163 -37.39 -45.61 22.62
CA THR A 163 -36.29 -45.23 23.53
C THR A 163 -34.90 -45.87 23.42
N THR A 164 -33.86 -45.08 23.73
CA THR A 164 -33.03 -45.33 24.93
C THR A 164 -32.39 -44.02 25.42
N LEU A 165 -32.67 -43.67 26.68
CA LEU A 165 -32.05 -42.59 27.47
C LEU A 165 -30.61 -42.92 27.82
N GLN A 166 -29.70 -41.93 27.78
CA GLN A 166 -28.69 -41.76 28.85
C GLN A 166 -28.50 -40.29 29.19
N LYS A 167 -28.76 -40.01 30.46
CA LYS A 167 -28.67 -38.77 31.22
C LYS A 167 -27.35 -38.80 31.99
N ALA A 168 -26.54 -37.74 31.94
CA ALA A 168 -25.57 -37.44 32.99
C ALA A 168 -25.25 -35.93 33.00
N SER A 169 -25.80 -35.28 34.01
CA SER A 169 -25.57 -33.93 34.50
C SER A 169 -24.15 -33.75 35.09
N ARG A 170 -23.56 -32.56 34.92
CA ARG A 170 -22.94 -31.75 35.99
C ARG A 170 -22.32 -30.45 35.44
N SER A 171 -22.84 -29.31 35.89
CA SER A 171 -22.09 -28.06 35.96
C SER A 171 -21.39 -27.99 37.33
N PRO A 172 -20.37 -27.12 37.46
CA PRO A 172 -20.47 -26.11 38.51
C PRO A 172 -20.05 -24.71 38.03
N ALA A 173 -20.77 -23.71 38.54
CA ALA A 173 -20.42 -22.30 38.53
C ALA A 173 -19.62 -21.94 39.79
N MET A 174 -18.77 -20.91 39.71
CA MET A 174 -18.49 -19.96 40.80
C MET A 174 -18.18 -18.59 40.16
N SER A 175 -18.90 -17.57 40.62
CA SER A 175 -18.67 -16.14 40.36
C SER A 175 -17.85 -15.54 41.51
N GLU A 176 -17.09 -14.46 41.27
CA GLU A 176 -17.22 -13.15 41.96
C GLU A 176 -16.07 -12.14 41.62
N PRO A 177 -16.25 -10.81 41.87
CA PRO A 177 -15.90 -9.74 40.93
C PRO A 177 -15.02 -8.59 41.47
N SER A 178 -14.87 -7.53 40.65
CA SER A 178 -14.66 -6.09 40.98
C SER A 178 -13.28 -5.47 40.68
N SER A 179 -13.24 -4.43 39.82
CA SER A 179 -13.16 -3.04 40.31
C SER A 179 -13.11 -2.00 39.15
N VAL A 180 -13.75 -0.86 39.41
CA VAL A 180 -14.02 0.30 38.54
C VAL A 180 -13.34 1.53 39.15
N ILE A 181 -12.61 2.33 38.35
CA ILE A 181 -12.15 3.72 38.64
C ILE A 181 -11.88 4.37 37.25
N SER A 182 -12.33 5.56 36.80
CA SER A 182 -13.24 6.60 37.30
C SER A 182 -13.76 7.49 36.12
N ARG A 183 -14.94 8.06 36.37
CA ARG A 183 -15.91 8.96 35.66
C ARG A 183 -15.38 10.37 35.28
N PRO A 184 -16.11 11.34 34.62
CA PRO A 184 -17.49 11.81 34.95
C PRO A 184 -18.50 12.29 33.85
N GLU A 185 -19.80 12.11 34.19
CA GLU A 185 -21.04 12.89 33.88
C GLU A 185 -21.55 13.00 32.42
N LEU A 186 -22.80 12.71 32.02
CA LEU A 186 -24.17 12.69 32.61
C LEU A 186 -24.92 11.47 31.99
N SER A 187 -25.81 10.69 32.60
CA SER A 187 -26.96 11.01 33.45
C SER A 187 -27.36 9.80 34.31
N SER A 188 -27.79 10.08 35.52
CA SER A 188 -27.96 9.14 36.63
C SER A 188 -29.43 8.87 36.93
N THR A 189 -30.02 7.86 36.26
CA THR A 189 -31.34 7.32 36.66
C THR A 189 -31.47 5.78 36.58
N SER A 190 -30.56 5.02 35.95
CA SER A 190 -30.83 3.58 35.70
C SER A 190 -30.21 2.56 36.69
N ARG A 191 -29.44 2.99 37.70
CA ARG A 191 -28.65 2.06 38.54
C ARG A 191 -29.40 1.32 39.65
N HIS A 192 -30.74 1.36 39.69
CA HIS A 192 -31.54 0.56 40.64
C HIS A 192 -32.36 -0.56 40.00
N ALA A 193 -32.50 -0.62 38.67
CA ALA A 193 -33.34 -1.65 38.02
C ALA A 193 -32.63 -3.00 37.85
N GLY A 194 -31.30 -3.05 37.84
CA GLY A 194 -30.54 -4.23 37.38
C GLY A 194 -30.45 -5.42 38.33
N ARG A 195 -30.88 -5.32 39.60
CA ARG A 195 -30.64 -6.37 40.60
C ARG A 195 -31.73 -7.46 40.68
N ASN A 196 -32.90 -7.27 40.07
CA ASN A 196 -34.05 -8.17 40.25
C ASN A 196 -34.34 -9.11 39.06
N PHE A 197 -33.69 -8.92 37.90
CA PHE A 197 -34.01 -9.69 36.68
C PHE A 197 -33.59 -11.16 36.75
N HIS A 198 -32.57 -11.50 37.55
CA HIS A 198 -32.16 -12.89 37.74
C HIS A 198 -33.07 -13.67 38.70
N GLU A 199 -33.78 -13.03 39.62
CA GLU A 199 -34.68 -13.73 40.56
C GLU A 199 -36.07 -14.00 39.95
N VAL A 200 -36.58 -13.12 39.09
CA VAL A 200 -37.93 -13.25 38.52
C VAL A 200 -38.05 -14.45 37.58
N PHE A 201 -36.96 -14.82 36.88
CA PHE A 201 -36.97 -15.85 35.84
C PHE A 201 -36.25 -17.16 36.21
N GLN A 202 -35.79 -17.33 37.47
CA GLN A 202 -35.10 -18.54 37.95
C GLN A 202 -36.04 -19.61 38.54
N LEU A 203 -37.19 -19.88 37.91
CA LEU A 203 -38.06 -20.99 38.29
C LEU A 203 -37.47 -22.31 37.77
N ARG A 204 -36.42 -22.82 38.42
CA ARG A 204 -35.73 -24.06 38.02
C ARG A 204 -36.43 -25.34 38.47
N GLN A 205 -37.54 -25.30 39.22
CA GLN A 205 -38.12 -26.52 39.80
C GLN A 205 -39.59 -26.46 40.27
N GLY A 206 -40.37 -25.44 39.90
CA GLY A 206 -41.81 -25.36 40.20
C GLY A 206 -42.61 -25.06 38.94
N GLY A 207 -43.81 -25.64 38.79
CA GLY A 207 -44.64 -25.41 37.61
C GLY A 207 -45.08 -23.95 37.49
N TYR A 208 -45.05 -23.39 36.29
CA TYR A 208 -45.63 -22.10 35.94
C TYR A 208 -47.16 -22.05 36.16
N SER A 209 -47.82 -23.20 36.36
CA SER A 209 -49.24 -23.31 36.77
C SER A 209 -49.55 -22.68 38.12
N ASP A 210 -48.61 -22.79 39.06
CA ASP A 210 -48.84 -22.46 40.47
C ASP A 210 -48.43 -21.02 40.79
N LEU A 211 -48.13 -20.22 39.76
CA LEU A 211 -47.77 -18.82 39.93
C LEU A 211 -48.98 -18.00 40.40
N PRO A 212 -48.88 -17.26 41.51
CA PRO A 212 -49.94 -16.37 41.94
C PRO A 212 -50.16 -15.26 40.89
N SER A 213 -51.42 -14.94 40.59
CA SER A 213 -51.80 -13.99 39.53
C SER A 213 -51.19 -12.59 39.72
N SER A 214 -50.87 -12.20 40.95
CA SER A 214 -50.13 -10.97 41.26
C SER A 214 -48.73 -10.95 40.66
N LYS A 215 -48.02 -12.08 40.68
CA LYS A 215 -46.66 -12.23 40.14
C LYS A 215 -46.64 -12.23 38.62
N ILE A 216 -47.67 -12.81 37.98
CA ILE A 216 -47.88 -12.74 36.52
C ILE A 216 -48.22 -11.32 36.09
N SER A 217 -49.08 -10.62 36.85
CA SER A 217 -49.42 -9.22 36.59
C SER A 217 -48.20 -8.30 36.73
N ASP A 218 -47.34 -8.55 37.72
CA ASP A 218 -46.09 -7.80 37.88
C ASP A 218 -45.08 -8.06 36.75
N MET A 219 -45.01 -9.29 36.22
CA MET A 219 -44.21 -9.63 35.03
C MET A 219 -44.76 -9.02 33.72
N MET A 220 -46.07 -8.75 33.66
CA MET A 220 -46.72 -8.14 32.48
C MET A 220 -46.70 -6.61 32.50
N LYS A 221 -46.24 -5.98 33.59
CA LYS A 221 -46.02 -4.53 33.63
C LYS A 221 -44.82 -4.18 32.74
N SER A 222 -45.07 -3.23 31.84
CA SER A 222 -44.35 -2.97 30.57
C SER A 222 -42.83 -2.85 30.66
N THR A 223 -42.24 -2.46 31.80
CA THR A 223 -40.79 -2.24 31.90
C THR A 223 -39.95 -3.48 32.20
N SER A 224 -40.58 -4.59 32.59
CA SER A 224 -39.85 -5.80 33.02
C SER A 224 -39.45 -6.73 31.85
N LEU A 225 -40.24 -6.74 30.77
CA LEU A 225 -40.00 -7.56 29.58
C LEU A 225 -39.10 -6.86 28.56
N ASP A 226 -39.25 -5.54 28.41
CA ASP A 226 -38.53 -4.74 27.40
C ASP A 226 -37.01 -4.77 27.55
N ASN A 227 -36.51 -4.99 28.77
CA ASN A 227 -35.07 -5.01 29.10
C ASN A 227 -34.55 -6.40 29.51
N ALA A 228 -35.37 -7.45 29.38
CA ALA A 228 -34.98 -8.78 29.80
C ALA A 228 -33.97 -9.41 28.80
N PRO A 229 -32.93 -10.12 29.28
CA PRO A 229 -32.04 -10.86 28.40
C PRO A 229 -32.83 -11.85 27.53
N THR A 230 -32.60 -11.84 26.21
CA THR A 230 -33.32 -12.69 25.24
C THR A 230 -33.29 -14.17 25.61
N GLN A 231 -32.18 -14.63 26.19
CA GLN A 231 -32.01 -16.01 26.66
C GLN A 231 -32.90 -16.36 27.86
N SER A 232 -33.15 -15.40 28.77
CA SER A 232 -34.05 -15.60 29.90
C SER A 232 -35.51 -15.71 29.45
N LEU A 233 -35.91 -14.91 28.46
CA LEU A 233 -37.26 -14.98 27.87
C LEU A 233 -37.50 -16.30 27.14
N LEU A 234 -36.55 -16.73 26.29
CA LEU A 234 -36.63 -18.01 25.58
C LEU A 234 -36.67 -19.20 26.53
N SER A 235 -35.89 -19.17 27.61
CA SER A 235 -35.92 -20.20 28.65
C SER A 235 -37.29 -20.31 29.33
N VAL A 236 -37.96 -19.17 29.58
CA VAL A 236 -39.28 -19.14 30.23
C VAL A 236 -40.36 -19.65 29.28
N VAL A 237 -40.33 -19.25 28.02
CA VAL A 237 -41.26 -19.74 26.99
C VAL A 237 -41.09 -21.25 26.78
N ASN A 238 -39.85 -21.75 26.74
CA ASN A 238 -39.59 -23.18 26.63
C ASN A 238 -40.08 -23.96 27.85
N GLY A 239 -39.92 -23.40 29.07
CA GLY A 239 -40.42 -24.01 30.30
C GLY A 239 -41.94 -24.09 30.37
N ILE A 240 -42.66 -23.05 29.93
CA ILE A 240 -44.13 -23.05 29.83
C ILE A 240 -44.61 -24.09 28.81
N LEU A 241 -43.95 -24.15 27.65
CA LEU A 241 -44.29 -25.13 26.60
C LEU A 241 -44.03 -26.57 27.05
N ASP A 242 -42.93 -26.83 27.76
CA ASP A 242 -42.65 -28.15 28.34
C ASP A 242 -43.73 -28.57 29.33
N GLU A 243 -44.19 -27.64 30.17
CA GLU A 243 -45.22 -27.91 31.16
C GLU A 243 -46.61 -28.17 30.56
N ILE A 244 -46.97 -27.47 29.47
CA ILE A 244 -48.20 -27.72 28.70
C ILE A 244 -48.15 -29.11 28.04
N ILE A 245 -46.98 -29.50 27.53
CA ILE A 245 -46.74 -30.81 26.92
C ILE A 245 -46.81 -31.93 27.96
N GLU A 246 -46.26 -31.71 29.16
CA GLU A 246 -46.23 -32.68 30.26
C GLU A 246 -47.59 -32.88 30.97
N ARG A 247 -48.37 -31.81 31.21
CA ARG A 247 -49.63 -31.91 31.99
C ARG A 247 -50.81 -32.55 31.25
N LYS A 248 -50.78 -32.65 29.91
CA LYS A 248 -51.88 -33.22 29.09
C LYS A 248 -53.29 -32.70 29.43
N ASN A 249 -53.42 -31.49 29.98
CA ASN A 249 -54.72 -30.90 30.28
C ASN A 249 -55.33 -30.37 28.98
N GLY A 250 -56.58 -30.74 28.69
CA GLY A 250 -57.28 -30.51 27.41
C GLY A 250 -57.57 -29.05 27.03
N GLU A 251 -56.94 -28.05 27.65
CA GLU A 251 -57.14 -26.63 27.36
C GLU A 251 -56.38 -26.17 26.11
N ILE A 252 -55.23 -26.78 25.80
CA ILE A 252 -54.45 -26.50 24.59
C ILE A 252 -54.15 -27.84 23.89
N PRO A 253 -54.64 -28.05 22.66
CA PRO A 253 -54.33 -29.25 21.89
C PRO A 253 -52.81 -29.46 21.76
N TYR A 254 -52.35 -30.66 22.13
CA TYR A 254 -50.93 -31.06 22.16
C TYR A 254 -50.15 -30.74 20.87
N HIS A 255 -50.80 -30.85 19.71
CA HIS A 255 -50.19 -30.54 18.42
C HIS A 255 -49.85 -29.04 18.25
N LEU A 256 -50.62 -28.13 18.86
CA LEU A 256 -50.35 -26.69 18.84
C LEU A 256 -49.17 -26.32 19.73
N ALA A 257 -49.06 -26.93 20.92
CA ALA A 257 -47.92 -26.73 21.81
C ALA A 257 -46.61 -27.23 21.17
N PHE A 258 -46.66 -28.37 20.49
CA PHE A 258 -45.51 -28.92 19.75
C PHE A 258 -45.11 -28.03 18.56
N LEU A 259 -46.07 -27.49 17.83
CA LEU A 259 -45.81 -26.54 16.75
C LEU A 259 -45.18 -25.25 17.26
N LEU A 260 -45.70 -24.70 18.37
CA LEU A 260 -45.12 -23.54 19.04
C LEU A 260 -43.68 -23.81 19.50
N ARG A 261 -43.40 -25.00 20.05
CA ARG A 261 -42.03 -25.40 20.42
C ARG A 261 -41.08 -25.39 19.22
N LYS A 262 -41.53 -25.88 18.06
CA LYS A 262 -40.73 -25.79 16.81
C LYS A 262 -40.52 -24.36 16.35
N ILE A 263 -41.54 -23.51 16.45
CA ILE A 263 -41.44 -22.09 16.08
C ILE A 263 -40.44 -21.37 16.99
N VAL A 264 -40.52 -21.57 18.31
CA VAL A 264 -39.61 -20.95 19.28
C VAL A 264 -38.17 -21.39 19.06
N LEU A 265 -37.93 -22.68 18.80
CA LEU A 265 -36.60 -23.20 18.47
C LEU A 265 -36.04 -22.59 17.17
N GLU A 266 -36.87 -22.38 16.16
CA GLU A 266 -36.45 -21.73 14.91
C GLU A 266 -36.17 -20.23 15.12
N VAL A 267 -36.97 -19.55 15.94
CA VAL A 267 -36.72 -18.15 16.34
C VAL A 267 -35.40 -18.05 17.10
N GLU A 268 -35.14 -18.93 18.06
CA GLU A 268 -33.87 -19.01 18.80
C GLU A 268 -32.68 -19.28 17.88
N ARG A 269 -32.84 -20.19 16.90
CA ARG A 269 -31.82 -20.47 15.88
C ARG A 269 -31.53 -19.22 15.04
N ARG A 270 -32.55 -18.51 14.57
CA ARG A 270 -32.39 -17.27 13.76
C ARG A 270 -31.73 -16.15 14.55
N ILE A 271 -32.13 -15.94 15.80
CA ILE A 271 -31.51 -14.97 16.70
C ILE A 271 -30.04 -15.32 16.92
N SER A 272 -29.71 -16.60 17.11
CA SER A 272 -28.34 -17.07 17.30
C SER A 272 -27.48 -16.83 16.04
N THR A 273 -27.99 -17.19 14.86
CA THR A 273 -27.30 -16.93 13.59
C THR A 273 -27.11 -15.43 13.35
N GLN A 274 -28.12 -14.60 13.65
CA GLN A 274 -28.02 -13.15 13.52
C GLN A 274 -26.99 -12.55 14.49
N ALA A 275 -26.98 -13.01 15.74
CA ALA A 275 -26.01 -12.57 16.75
C ALA A 275 -24.58 -12.95 16.36
N GLU A 276 -24.38 -14.13 15.79
CA GLU A 276 -23.09 -14.57 15.27
C GLU A 276 -22.63 -13.72 14.07
N HIS A 277 -23.54 -13.40 13.14
CA HIS A 277 -23.25 -12.52 12.01
C HIS A 277 -22.82 -11.12 12.46
N ILE A 278 -23.56 -10.51 13.40
CA ILE A 278 -23.22 -9.20 13.98
C ILE A 278 -21.86 -9.24 14.67
N ARG A 279 -21.57 -10.32 15.42
CA ARG A 279 -20.28 -10.49 16.09
C ARG A 279 -19.13 -10.58 15.09
N ASN A 280 -19.31 -11.32 14.00
CA ASN A 280 -18.31 -11.43 12.94
C ASN A 280 -18.07 -10.10 12.23
N GLN A 281 -19.13 -9.35 11.91
CA GLN A 281 -19.01 -8.01 11.32
C GLN A 281 -18.30 -7.04 12.27
N ASN A 282 -18.59 -7.08 13.56
CA ASN A 282 -17.92 -6.23 14.55
C ASN A 282 -16.42 -6.58 14.68
N ASN A 283 -16.08 -7.86 14.67
CA ASN A 283 -14.67 -8.30 14.66
C ASN A 283 -13.94 -7.82 13.40
N LEU A 284 -14.58 -7.88 12.23
CA LEU A 284 -14.01 -7.36 10.98
C LEU A 284 -13.81 -5.84 11.03
N MET A 285 -14.79 -5.10 11.53
CA MET A 285 -14.70 -3.64 11.72
C MET A 285 -13.55 -3.29 12.68
N LYS A 286 -13.45 -4.00 13.81
CA LYS A 286 -12.36 -3.81 14.77
C LYS A 286 -10.99 -4.12 14.17
N ALA A 287 -10.87 -5.18 13.36
CA ALA A 287 -9.64 -5.50 12.65
C ALA A 287 -9.26 -4.41 11.62
N ARG A 288 -10.25 -3.85 10.90
CA ARG A 288 -10.03 -2.71 10.00
C ARG A 288 -9.60 -1.46 10.77
N GLU A 289 -10.27 -1.14 11.87
CA GLU A 289 -9.90 -0.02 12.74
C GLU A 289 -8.48 -0.15 13.26
N GLU A 290 -8.07 -1.32 13.75
CA GLU A 290 -6.71 -1.53 14.24
C GLU A 290 -5.67 -1.39 13.12
N LYS A 291 -5.98 -1.83 11.89
CA LYS A 291 -5.11 -1.63 10.71
C LYS A 291 -4.97 -0.14 10.36
N TYR A 292 -6.06 0.62 10.43
CA TYR A 292 -6.00 2.07 10.20
C TYR A 292 -5.25 2.78 11.32
N LYS A 293 -5.52 2.44 12.58
CA LYS A 293 -4.77 2.95 13.75
C LYS A 293 -3.29 2.64 13.64
N SER A 294 -2.88 1.44 13.23
CA SER A 294 -1.47 1.12 13.03
C SER A 294 -0.85 1.93 11.90
N ARG A 295 -1.57 2.16 10.80
CA ARG A 295 -1.09 2.97 9.68
C ARG A 295 -0.98 4.45 10.07
N ILE A 296 -1.92 4.97 10.85
CA ILE A 296 -1.86 6.31 11.44
C ILE A 296 -0.63 6.41 12.33
N ARG A 297 -0.39 5.46 13.24
CA ARG A 297 0.83 5.47 14.08
C ARG A 297 2.13 5.46 13.27
N VAL A 298 2.18 4.71 12.17
CA VAL A 298 3.36 4.72 11.28
C VAL A 298 3.49 6.07 10.58
N LEU A 299 2.40 6.62 10.04
CA LEU A 299 2.41 7.93 9.39
C LEU A 299 2.77 9.05 10.38
N GLU A 300 2.31 8.97 11.62
CA GLU A 300 2.70 9.86 12.72
C GLU A 300 4.18 9.71 13.06
N ALA A 301 4.71 8.48 13.12
CA ALA A 301 6.13 8.24 13.34
C ALA A 301 7.01 8.78 12.19
N LEU A 302 6.58 8.59 10.94
CA LEU A 302 7.24 9.14 9.74
C LEU A 302 7.17 10.68 9.72
N ALA A 303 6.01 11.26 10.04
CA ALA A 303 5.82 12.71 10.10
C ALA A 303 6.58 13.35 11.27
N SER A 304 6.77 12.62 12.39
CA SER A 304 7.58 13.05 13.53
C SER A 304 9.10 13.00 13.29
N GLY A 305 9.55 12.55 12.11
CA GLY A 305 10.95 12.61 11.71
C GLY A 305 11.90 11.69 12.49
N LYS A 306 11.39 10.76 13.31
CA LYS A 306 12.20 9.71 13.96
C LYS A 306 12.15 8.43 13.12
N ILE A 307 12.96 8.36 12.08
CA ILE A 307 13.39 7.08 11.52
C ILE A 307 14.89 6.96 11.75
N HIS A 308 15.25 6.38 12.89
CA HIS A 308 16.49 5.62 12.95
C HIS A 308 16.12 4.20 12.50
N VAL A 309 16.59 3.83 11.31
CA VAL A 309 16.57 2.43 10.88
C VAL A 309 17.45 1.65 11.84
N SER A 310 16.87 0.66 12.52
CA SER A 310 17.62 -0.50 12.99
C SER A 310 16.67 -1.68 13.03
N SER A 311 16.93 -2.63 12.14
CA SER A 311 16.61 -4.02 12.39
C SER A 311 17.10 -4.42 13.79
N ASN A 312 16.28 -5.16 14.53
CA ASN A 312 16.64 -6.46 15.12
C ASN A 312 15.56 -6.90 16.14
N ALA A 313 15.28 -8.19 16.12
CA ALA A 313 14.38 -8.86 17.04
C ALA A 313 14.92 -8.84 18.49
N THR A 314 14.02 -8.74 19.48
CA THR A 314 13.82 -9.71 20.58
C THR A 314 13.10 -9.07 21.78
N ASN A 315 12.11 -9.82 22.30
CA ASN A 315 11.58 -9.92 23.66
C ASN A 315 11.28 -8.66 24.51
N GLY A 316 10.06 -8.67 25.07
CA GLY A 316 9.47 -7.55 25.78
C GLY A 316 10.02 -7.26 27.17
N LYS A 317 9.90 -5.99 27.56
CA LYS A 317 9.39 -5.52 28.85
C LYS A 317 9.21 -4.00 28.75
N ALA A 318 8.03 -3.52 29.10
CA ALA A 318 7.76 -2.10 29.24
C ALA A 318 8.53 -1.55 30.45
N HIS A 319 9.18 -0.40 30.26
CA HIS A 319 9.46 0.52 31.36
C HIS A 319 9.19 1.94 30.88
N VAL A 320 8.24 2.59 31.55
CA VAL A 320 7.96 4.02 31.45
C VAL A 320 8.92 4.72 32.43
N ALA A 321 9.72 5.66 31.96
CA ALA A 321 10.36 6.66 32.82
C ALA A 321 10.71 7.92 32.00
N ALA A 322 10.25 9.04 32.54
CA ALA A 322 10.46 10.44 32.19
C ALA A 322 11.70 10.78 31.34
N GLU A 323 11.49 11.13 30.06
CA GLU A 323 12.51 11.85 29.28
C GLU A 323 12.04 12.79 28.12
N PRO A 324 10.84 13.42 28.08
CA PRO A 324 10.51 14.30 26.93
C PRO A 324 10.93 15.78 27.10
N VAL A 325 11.15 16.27 28.33
CA VAL A 325 11.18 17.74 28.57
C VAL A 325 12.56 18.38 28.32
N HIS A 326 13.66 17.63 28.44
CA HIS A 326 15.00 18.14 28.09
C HIS A 326 15.33 17.99 26.61
N GLN A 327 14.72 17.04 25.89
CA GLN A 327 14.97 16.84 24.47
C GLN A 327 14.29 17.91 23.60
N MET A 328 13.10 18.38 23.98
CA MET A 328 12.39 19.47 23.29
C MET A 328 13.10 20.83 23.42
N LYS A 329 13.86 21.05 24.51
CA LYS A 329 14.66 22.28 24.70
C LYS A 329 15.90 22.26 23.81
N MET A 330 16.64 21.14 23.82
CA MET A 330 17.83 20.94 22.98
C MET A 330 17.50 20.90 21.48
N GLU A 331 16.34 20.39 21.08
CA GLU A 331 15.89 20.39 19.68
C GLU A 331 15.41 21.77 19.22
N LYS A 332 14.79 22.55 20.11
CA LYS A 332 14.46 23.96 19.84
C LYS A 332 15.73 24.80 19.67
N ASP A 333 16.73 24.60 20.51
CA ASP A 333 18.01 25.31 20.44
C ASP A 333 18.79 24.88 19.18
N LYS A 334 18.77 23.59 18.80
CA LYS A 334 19.36 23.10 17.54
C LYS A 334 18.64 23.58 16.28
N PHE A 335 17.33 23.80 16.35
CA PHE A 335 16.58 24.37 15.23
C PHE A 335 16.89 25.86 15.06
N GLU A 336 17.01 26.60 16.16
CA GLU A 336 17.41 28.00 16.12
C GLU A 336 18.88 28.17 15.68
N GLU A 337 19.77 27.26 16.06
CA GLU A 337 21.16 27.20 15.58
C GLU A 337 21.23 26.89 14.08
N LYS A 338 20.44 25.94 13.57
CA LYS A 338 20.34 25.66 12.13
C LYS A 338 19.75 26.82 11.33
N LYS A 339 18.82 27.56 11.92
CA LYS A 339 18.24 28.76 11.32
C LYS A 339 19.24 29.91 11.30
N GLN A 340 20.01 30.10 12.37
CA GLN A 340 21.12 31.06 12.42
C GLN A 340 22.23 30.70 11.42
N LEU A 341 22.55 29.42 11.25
CA LEU A 341 23.55 28.96 10.29
C LEU A 341 23.09 29.17 8.83
N LEU A 342 21.80 28.96 8.55
CA LEU A 342 21.20 29.30 7.25
C LEU A 342 21.18 30.82 6.99
N GLU A 343 20.96 31.64 8.02
CA GLU A 343 21.00 33.10 7.92
C GLU A 343 22.46 33.61 7.77
N GLU A 344 23.42 32.96 8.41
CA GLU A 344 24.85 33.20 8.24
C GLU A 344 25.35 32.78 6.86
N ASP A 345 24.90 31.64 6.32
CA ASP A 345 25.18 31.21 4.95
C ASP A 345 24.53 32.14 3.91
N LEU A 346 23.33 32.64 4.18
CA LEU A 346 22.66 33.61 3.30
C LEU A 346 23.41 34.95 3.31
N THR A 347 23.88 35.42 4.46
CA THR A 347 24.67 36.67 4.58
C THR A 347 26.09 36.53 4.04
N LYS A 348 26.69 35.33 4.11
CA LYS A 348 27.96 35.03 3.45
C LYS A 348 27.80 34.99 1.94
N LEU A 349 26.70 34.42 1.43
CA LEU A 349 26.39 34.41 0.01
C LEU A 349 26.09 35.81 -0.54
N THR A 350 25.45 36.70 0.23
CA THR A 350 25.30 38.11 -0.18
C THR A 350 26.62 38.87 -0.18
N LYS A 351 27.52 38.63 0.79
CA LYS A 351 28.88 39.17 0.77
C LYS A 351 29.72 38.61 -0.38
N ASP A 352 29.59 37.33 -0.70
CA ASP A 352 30.27 36.71 -1.84
C ASP A 352 29.73 37.25 -3.17
N LYS A 353 28.42 37.52 -3.26
CA LYS A 353 27.83 38.20 -4.41
C LYS A 353 28.34 39.63 -4.56
N GLU A 354 28.48 40.39 -3.47
CA GLU A 354 29.12 41.72 -3.48
C GLU A 354 30.63 41.67 -3.76
N SER A 355 31.32 40.61 -3.35
CA SER A 355 32.73 40.36 -3.68
C SER A 355 32.88 40.07 -5.17
N VAL A 356 31.99 39.24 -5.75
CA VAL A 356 31.97 38.94 -7.18
C VAL A 356 31.66 40.19 -8.00
N THR A 357 30.72 41.06 -7.57
CA THR A 357 30.45 42.31 -8.29
C THR A 357 31.61 43.32 -8.19
N ARG A 358 32.34 43.34 -7.08
CA ARG A 358 33.57 44.14 -6.92
C ARG A 358 34.69 43.60 -7.82
N MET A 359 34.85 42.29 -7.88
CA MET A 359 35.85 41.61 -8.72
C MET A 359 35.54 41.74 -10.22
N THR A 360 34.25 41.86 -10.61
CA THR A 360 33.89 42.22 -11.99
C THR A 360 34.22 43.67 -12.32
N LYS A 361 34.04 44.60 -11.36
CA LYS A 361 34.42 46.00 -11.53
C LYS A 361 35.94 46.18 -11.62
N ASP A 362 36.71 45.47 -10.78
CA ASP A 362 38.17 45.45 -10.82
C ASP A 362 38.72 44.82 -12.12
N LYS A 363 38.01 43.83 -12.70
CA LYS A 363 38.33 43.31 -14.04
C LYS A 363 38.08 44.32 -15.16
N GLU A 364 37.00 45.09 -15.09
CA GLU A 364 36.74 46.19 -16.03
C GLU A 364 37.75 47.34 -15.86
N ASP A 365 38.17 47.64 -14.63
CA ASP A 365 39.21 48.65 -14.35
C ASP A 365 40.61 48.20 -14.81
N MET A 366 40.95 46.92 -14.66
CA MET A 366 42.17 46.36 -15.26
C MET A 366 42.14 46.38 -16.79
N ALA A 367 40.99 46.15 -17.42
CA ALA A 367 40.85 46.28 -18.86
C ALA A 367 41.04 47.74 -19.34
N ARG A 368 40.57 48.73 -18.58
CA ARG A 368 40.86 50.16 -18.83
C ARG A 368 42.35 50.47 -18.70
N PHE A 369 42.99 50.00 -17.63
CA PHE A 369 44.43 50.23 -17.40
C PHE A 369 45.33 49.56 -18.46
N LEU A 370 44.89 48.44 -19.04
CA LEU A 370 45.59 47.80 -20.16
C LEU A 370 45.47 48.62 -21.45
N ASN A 371 44.31 49.21 -21.74
CA ASN A 371 44.17 50.15 -22.86
C ASN A 371 45.03 51.41 -22.65
N ASP A 372 45.11 51.95 -21.42
CA ASP A 372 45.97 53.09 -21.12
C ASP A 372 47.47 52.76 -21.26
N LYS A 373 47.89 51.52 -20.96
CA LYS A 373 49.26 51.04 -21.23
C LYS A 373 49.55 50.93 -22.73
N GLU A 374 48.60 50.45 -23.53
CA GLU A 374 48.71 50.40 -24.99
C GLU A 374 48.86 51.82 -25.58
N ASP A 375 48.13 52.79 -25.03
CA ASP A 375 48.18 54.20 -25.43
C ASP A 375 49.50 54.88 -25.01
N ILE A 376 50.06 54.53 -23.84
CA ILE A 376 51.41 54.96 -23.43
C ILE A 376 52.48 54.37 -24.35
N ILE A 377 52.35 53.10 -24.76
CA ILE A 377 53.28 52.47 -25.71
C ILE A 377 53.21 53.15 -27.08
N ARG A 378 52.01 53.54 -27.54
CA ARG A 378 51.82 54.31 -28.78
C ARG A 378 52.47 55.69 -28.69
N LEU A 379 52.26 56.43 -27.58
CA LEU A 379 52.91 57.71 -27.31
C LEU A 379 54.44 57.60 -27.17
N MET A 380 54.96 56.51 -26.61
CA MET A 380 56.40 56.25 -26.53
C MET A 380 57.02 56.02 -27.91
N LYS A 381 56.34 55.28 -28.80
CA LYS A 381 56.78 55.08 -30.19
C LYS A 381 56.77 56.40 -30.98
N GLU A 382 55.73 57.23 -30.84
CA GLU A 382 55.68 58.56 -31.47
C GLU A 382 56.77 59.52 -30.94
N LYS A 383 57.07 59.47 -29.62
CA LYS A 383 58.16 60.26 -29.02
C LYS A 383 59.54 59.79 -29.49
N GLU A 384 59.75 58.50 -29.68
CA GLU A 384 60.99 57.92 -30.20
C GLU A 384 61.19 58.24 -31.69
N GLU A 385 60.10 58.34 -32.46
CA GLU A 385 60.10 58.88 -33.82
C GLU A 385 60.41 60.38 -33.85
N MET A 386 59.87 61.18 -32.93
CA MET A 386 60.27 62.60 -32.77
C MET A 386 61.74 62.77 -32.35
N ALA A 387 62.30 61.85 -31.55
CA ALA A 387 63.71 61.88 -31.16
C ALA A 387 64.65 61.55 -32.34
N ARG A 388 64.25 60.64 -33.23
CA ARG A 388 64.96 60.39 -34.51
C ARG A 388 64.91 61.60 -35.44
N LEU A 389 63.77 62.28 -35.52
CA LEU A 389 63.60 63.51 -36.32
C LEU A 389 64.34 64.73 -35.74
N MET A 390 64.53 64.81 -34.42
CA MET A 390 65.39 65.83 -33.80
C MET A 390 66.89 65.56 -34.05
N LYS A 391 67.32 64.29 -34.03
CA LYS A 391 68.71 63.92 -34.33
C LYS A 391 69.10 64.20 -35.78
N GLU A 392 68.16 64.02 -36.72
CA GLU A 392 68.37 64.37 -38.14
C GLU A 392 68.41 65.89 -38.40
N LYS A 393 67.83 66.72 -37.51
CA LYS A 393 67.95 68.19 -37.59
C LYS A 393 69.18 68.76 -36.89
N GLU A 394 69.76 68.07 -35.91
CA GLU A 394 71.00 68.48 -35.22
C GLU A 394 72.25 68.27 -36.10
N ASP A 395 72.24 67.28 -37.00
CA ASP A 395 73.33 66.98 -37.93
C ASP A 395 73.42 67.92 -39.16
N THR A 396 72.63 69.01 -39.21
CA THR A 396 72.72 70.03 -40.27
C THR A 396 73.16 71.42 -39.82
N VAL A 397 73.41 71.65 -38.52
CA VAL A 397 73.86 72.97 -38.03
C VAL A 397 74.88 72.82 -36.89
N SER A 398 76.18 72.84 -37.21
CA SER A 398 77.21 73.69 -36.53
C SER A 398 78.65 73.25 -36.87
N LEU A 399 79.06 73.51 -38.11
CA LEU A 399 80.47 73.65 -38.46
C LEU A 399 80.89 75.11 -38.22
N LYS A 400 81.42 75.47 -37.04
CA LYS A 400 82.32 76.64 -36.91
C LYS A 400 82.98 76.82 -35.54
N LYS A 401 84.31 77.00 -35.63
CA LYS A 401 85.16 77.95 -34.87
C LYS A 401 85.43 77.56 -33.41
N GLY A 402 86.67 77.18 -33.08
CA GLY A 402 87.73 78.12 -32.70
C GLY A 402 87.83 78.12 -31.16
N LYS A 403 88.90 78.49 -30.48
CA LYS A 403 90.21 79.01 -30.82
C LYS A 403 90.96 79.10 -29.46
N ASP A 404 92.28 79.05 -29.53
CA ASP A 404 93.25 79.71 -28.65
C ASP A 404 93.34 79.37 -27.16
N GLY A 405 94.61 79.19 -26.75
CA GLY A 405 95.20 80.04 -25.72
C GLY A 405 96.07 79.29 -24.73
N ASP A 406 97.37 79.12 -24.99
CA ASP A 406 98.48 79.97 -24.47
C ASP A 406 98.98 79.41 -23.10
N ARG A 407 100.27 79.31 -22.72
CA ARG A 407 101.41 80.21 -22.97
C ARG A 407 102.71 79.61 -22.37
N ASN A 408 103.80 79.53 -23.17
CA ASN A 408 105.21 79.97 -22.94
C ASN A 408 106.02 79.60 -21.66
N GLN A 409 107.36 79.54 -21.57
CA GLN A 409 108.51 80.04 -22.37
C GLN A 409 109.87 79.55 -21.79
N SER A 410 110.96 79.81 -22.54
CA SER A 410 112.39 80.00 -22.16
C SER A 410 113.28 78.76 -21.99
N ALA A 411 114.58 78.74 -22.28
CA ALA A 411 115.51 79.52 -23.10
C ALA A 411 116.86 78.74 -23.14
N ASP A 412 117.67 79.02 -24.16
CA ASP A 412 119.15 78.96 -24.25
C ASP A 412 120.00 77.67 -24.15
N GLU A 413 120.66 77.41 -25.28
CA GLU A 413 122.09 77.17 -25.57
C GLU A 413 123.11 76.52 -24.58
N HIS A 414 123.73 75.46 -25.13
CA HIS A 414 125.17 75.12 -25.19
C HIS A 414 125.98 74.54 -23.99
N ILE A 415 126.57 73.36 -24.30
CA ILE A 415 127.92 72.85 -23.92
C ILE A 415 128.10 72.23 -22.52
N ALA A 416 128.08 70.88 -22.43
CA ALA A 416 129.17 70.03 -21.91
C ALA A 416 128.71 68.57 -21.64
N LYS A 417 129.48 67.60 -22.14
CA LYS A 417 129.43 66.14 -21.88
C LYS A 417 129.78 65.82 -20.39
N PRO A 418 129.71 64.57 -19.87
CA PRO A 418 128.78 63.43 -20.06
C PRO A 418 128.51 62.60 -18.77
N ILE A 419 127.29 62.49 -18.21
CA ILE A 419 126.92 61.38 -17.28
C ILE A 419 125.39 61.12 -17.35
N MET A 420 124.89 60.37 -18.34
CA MET A 420 123.43 60.18 -18.53
C MET A 420 122.93 58.72 -18.59
N TYR A 421 123.80 57.70 -18.54
CA TYR A 421 123.34 56.32 -18.78
C TYR A 421 122.91 55.53 -17.53
N LYS A 422 123.06 56.06 -16.31
CA LYS A 422 122.68 55.32 -15.09
C LYS A 422 121.23 55.57 -14.64
N ASP A 423 120.78 56.82 -14.65
CA ASP A 423 119.43 57.16 -14.19
C ASP A 423 118.34 56.76 -15.19
N GLU A 424 118.63 56.83 -16.49
CA GLU A 424 117.75 56.37 -17.56
C GLU A 424 117.57 54.85 -17.54
N LEU A 425 118.65 54.10 -17.25
CA LEU A 425 118.61 52.64 -17.06
C LEU A 425 117.81 52.25 -15.81
N ILE A 426 117.93 53.01 -14.71
CA ILE A 426 117.15 52.79 -13.49
C ILE A 426 115.66 53.10 -13.72
N SER A 427 115.34 54.14 -14.49
CA SER A 427 113.96 54.49 -14.86
C SER A 427 113.31 53.39 -15.70
N LEU A 428 114.01 52.93 -16.75
CA LEU A 428 113.56 51.82 -17.60
C LEU A 428 113.41 50.50 -16.82
N MET A 429 114.27 50.23 -15.84
CA MET A 429 114.14 49.06 -14.97
C MET A 429 112.91 49.14 -14.05
N LYS A 430 112.62 50.30 -13.46
CA LYS A 430 111.41 50.51 -12.65
C LYS A 430 110.14 50.43 -13.50
N GLU A 431 110.17 51.01 -14.69
CA GLU A 431 109.06 50.97 -15.64
C GLU A 431 108.79 49.53 -16.10
N LYS A 432 109.84 48.76 -16.42
CA LYS A 432 109.75 47.33 -16.73
C LYS A 432 109.17 46.51 -15.57
N GLU A 433 109.56 46.78 -14.33
CA GLU A 433 109.00 46.10 -13.17
C GLU A 433 107.53 46.50 -12.94
N ASN A 434 107.17 47.77 -13.15
CA ASN A 434 105.78 48.23 -13.14
C ASN A 434 104.94 47.54 -14.22
N TYR A 435 105.46 47.40 -15.45
CA TYR A 435 104.81 46.64 -16.53
C TYR A 435 104.63 45.17 -16.17
N LYS A 436 105.59 44.57 -15.48
CA LYS A 436 105.49 43.18 -15.03
C LYS A 436 104.39 43.01 -13.97
N VAL A 437 104.29 43.94 -13.02
CA VAL A 437 103.21 43.96 -12.00
C VAL A 437 101.84 44.15 -12.66
N THR A 438 101.70 45.07 -13.61
CA THR A 438 100.42 45.26 -14.33
C THR A 438 100.06 44.06 -15.19
N ILE A 439 101.01 43.42 -15.86
CA ILE A 439 100.79 42.16 -16.60
C ILE A 439 100.33 41.05 -15.66
N MET A 440 100.95 40.89 -14.47
CA MET A 440 100.52 39.90 -13.49
C MET A 440 99.10 40.18 -12.96
N LYS A 441 98.77 41.46 -12.70
CA LYS A 441 97.43 41.88 -12.28
C LYS A 441 96.38 41.60 -13.36
N LEU A 442 96.64 42.00 -14.61
CA LEU A 442 95.76 41.74 -15.74
C LEU A 442 95.59 40.24 -16.00
N LYS A 443 96.64 39.43 -15.78
CA LYS A 443 96.55 37.97 -15.89
C LYS A 443 95.65 37.36 -14.82
N LEU A 444 95.74 37.84 -13.58
CA LEU A 444 94.89 37.39 -12.48
C LEU A 444 93.43 37.83 -12.70
N GLU A 445 93.22 39.05 -13.18
CA GLU A 445 91.89 39.56 -13.57
C GLU A 445 91.29 38.75 -14.74
N LEU A 446 92.11 38.37 -15.73
CA LEU A 446 91.68 37.54 -16.86
C LEU A 446 91.28 36.14 -16.41
N GLU A 447 92.03 35.51 -15.51
CA GLU A 447 91.68 34.20 -14.96
C GLU A 447 90.42 34.27 -14.07
N ALA A 448 90.25 35.35 -13.29
CA ALA A 448 89.04 35.59 -12.51
C ALA A 448 87.80 35.79 -13.42
N MET A 449 87.95 36.56 -14.50
CA MET A 449 86.91 36.75 -15.51
C MET A 449 86.55 35.45 -16.22
N LYS A 450 87.55 34.62 -16.55
CA LYS A 450 87.34 33.31 -17.16
C LYS A 450 86.57 32.37 -16.23
N SER A 451 86.98 32.27 -14.95
CA SER A 451 86.25 31.47 -13.95
C SER A 451 84.82 31.97 -13.74
N SER A 452 84.58 33.29 -13.78
CA SER A 452 83.24 33.85 -13.71
C SER A 452 82.41 33.53 -14.95
N CYS A 453 83.01 33.59 -16.13
CA CYS A 453 82.36 33.22 -17.40
C CYS A 453 81.97 31.73 -17.38
N GLU A 454 82.86 30.84 -16.98
CA GLU A 454 82.60 29.39 -16.84
C GLU A 454 81.45 29.10 -15.86
N LYS A 455 81.43 29.76 -14.69
CA LYS A 455 80.33 29.63 -13.71
C LYS A 455 79.00 30.13 -14.27
N SER A 456 79.02 31.25 -15.01
CA SER A 456 77.82 31.78 -15.65
C SER A 456 77.31 30.86 -16.76
N HIS A 457 78.20 30.21 -17.51
CA HIS A 457 77.87 29.22 -18.52
C HIS A 457 77.23 27.97 -17.89
N SER A 458 77.85 27.41 -16.85
CA SER A 458 77.26 26.24 -16.15
C SER A 458 75.89 26.55 -15.55
N LEU A 459 75.71 27.76 -14.99
CA LEU A 459 74.41 28.19 -14.46
C LEU A 459 73.37 28.37 -15.57
N LEU A 460 73.76 28.92 -16.73
CA LEU A 460 72.89 29.05 -17.88
C LEU A 460 72.46 27.68 -18.40
N GLU A 461 73.37 26.71 -18.45
CA GLU A 461 73.10 25.34 -18.86
C GLU A 461 72.11 24.65 -17.92
N THR A 462 72.29 24.77 -16.59
CA THR A 462 71.31 24.25 -15.61
C THR A 462 69.94 24.91 -15.76
N LYS A 463 69.88 26.21 -16.01
CA LYS A 463 68.61 26.93 -16.20
C LYS A 463 67.92 26.53 -17.51
N ASN A 464 68.69 26.27 -18.57
CA ASN A 464 68.13 25.78 -19.83
C ASN A 464 67.50 24.40 -19.67
N GLU A 465 68.13 23.51 -18.89
CA GLU A 465 67.58 22.19 -18.55
C GLU A 465 66.30 22.31 -17.71
N ASP A 466 66.27 23.19 -16.70
CA ASP A 466 65.06 23.46 -15.91
C ASP A 466 63.90 23.98 -16.79
N VAL A 467 64.19 24.88 -17.73
CA VAL A 467 63.20 25.39 -18.70
C VAL A 467 62.67 24.27 -19.59
N LEU A 468 63.53 23.35 -20.03
CA LEU A 468 63.15 22.22 -20.88
C LEU A 468 62.23 21.25 -20.14
N ASN A 469 62.54 20.95 -18.87
CA ASN A 469 61.68 20.15 -18.00
C ASN A 469 60.32 20.83 -17.74
N LEU A 470 60.31 22.14 -17.49
CA LEU A 470 59.07 22.91 -17.33
C LEU A 470 58.21 22.92 -18.61
N LEU A 471 58.81 22.97 -19.79
CA LEU A 471 58.08 22.87 -21.06
C LEU A 471 57.41 21.51 -21.21
N LYS A 472 58.10 20.43 -20.84
CA LYS A 472 57.56 19.07 -20.86
C LYS A 472 56.41 18.90 -19.86
N ASP A 473 56.54 19.44 -18.66
CA ASP A 473 55.47 19.42 -17.64
C ASP A 473 54.26 20.27 -18.06
N LYS A 474 54.49 21.40 -18.73
CA LYS A 474 53.43 22.22 -19.33
C LYS A 474 52.68 21.47 -20.43
N GLU A 475 53.38 20.72 -21.27
CA GLU A 475 52.76 19.87 -22.28
C GLU A 475 51.95 18.74 -21.64
N ASN A 476 52.51 18.04 -20.65
CA ASN A 476 51.82 16.98 -19.91
C ASN A 476 50.56 17.47 -19.20
N SER A 477 50.64 18.62 -18.51
CA SER A 477 49.48 19.24 -17.88
C SER A 477 48.44 19.70 -18.91
N GLY A 478 48.86 20.20 -20.07
CA GLY A 478 47.99 20.50 -21.20
C GLY A 478 47.22 19.27 -21.71
N ASN A 479 47.89 18.12 -21.79
CA ASN A 479 47.28 16.85 -22.17
C ASN A 479 46.26 16.37 -21.13
N ILE A 480 46.61 16.41 -19.84
CA ILE A 480 45.70 16.05 -18.74
C ILE A 480 44.47 16.97 -18.73
N ILE A 481 44.65 18.28 -18.88
CA ILE A 481 43.54 19.24 -18.95
C ILE A 481 42.62 18.93 -20.14
N SER A 482 43.19 18.55 -21.29
CA SER A 482 42.41 18.20 -22.48
C SER A 482 41.61 16.91 -22.28
N GLN A 483 42.22 15.90 -21.65
CA GLN A 483 41.55 14.66 -21.28
C GLN A 483 40.40 14.90 -20.29
N LEU A 484 40.65 15.64 -19.20
CA LEU A 484 39.62 15.98 -18.21
C LEU A 484 38.46 16.78 -18.83
N ARG A 485 38.75 17.68 -19.77
CA ARG A 485 37.71 18.40 -20.53
C ARG A 485 36.87 17.46 -21.39
N GLN A 486 37.49 16.47 -22.03
CA GLN A 486 36.80 15.47 -22.83
C GLN A 486 35.92 14.58 -21.94
N GLU A 487 36.46 14.07 -20.83
CA GLU A 487 35.72 13.24 -19.86
C GLU A 487 34.51 14.01 -19.29
N LEU A 488 34.70 15.26 -18.89
CA LEU A 488 33.63 16.12 -18.40
C LEU A 488 32.56 16.38 -19.48
N ALA A 489 32.96 16.54 -20.75
CA ALA A 489 32.02 16.67 -21.85
C ALA A 489 31.24 15.37 -22.12
N THR A 490 31.87 14.21 -21.98
CA THR A 490 31.18 12.90 -22.09
C THR A 490 30.20 12.68 -20.95
N ALA A 491 30.60 12.98 -19.71
CA ALA A 491 29.75 12.85 -18.52
C ALA A 491 28.54 13.80 -18.58
N ARG A 492 28.72 15.02 -19.08
CA ARG A 492 27.61 15.94 -19.34
C ARG A 492 26.63 15.39 -20.36
N ARG A 493 27.13 14.85 -21.48
CA ARG A 493 26.28 14.25 -22.52
C ARG A 493 25.50 13.05 -21.99
N SER A 494 26.13 12.15 -21.23
CA SER A 494 25.44 11.00 -20.65
C SER A 494 24.39 11.37 -19.60
N HIS A 495 24.66 12.42 -18.81
CA HIS A 495 23.68 12.91 -17.83
C HIS A 495 22.49 13.59 -18.51
N GLU A 496 22.74 14.38 -19.57
CA GLU A 496 21.68 14.99 -20.37
C GLU A 496 20.79 13.92 -21.01
N THR A 497 21.36 12.87 -21.60
CA THR A 497 20.57 11.76 -22.15
C THR A 497 19.79 11.03 -21.07
N TYR A 498 20.37 10.79 -19.90
CA TYR A 498 19.67 10.17 -18.78
C TYR A 498 18.47 11.00 -18.30
N ILE A 499 18.61 12.33 -18.21
CA ILE A 499 17.50 13.22 -17.89
C ILE A 499 16.40 13.13 -18.96
N GLN A 500 16.78 13.12 -20.24
CA GLN A 500 15.82 13.03 -21.33
C GLN A 500 15.06 11.69 -21.30
N ASP A 501 15.74 10.58 -21.08
CA ASP A 501 15.13 9.26 -20.93
C ASP A 501 14.21 9.17 -19.71
N LEU A 502 14.62 9.75 -18.58
CA LEU A 502 13.77 9.80 -17.39
C LEU A 502 12.51 10.64 -17.66
N LYS A 503 12.65 11.75 -18.38
CA LYS A 503 11.53 12.61 -18.75
C LYS A 503 10.58 11.92 -19.73
N THR A 504 11.08 11.21 -20.74
CA THR A 504 10.24 10.47 -21.70
C THR A 504 9.53 9.30 -21.02
N THR A 505 10.23 8.58 -20.12
CA THR A 505 9.65 7.49 -19.32
C THR A 505 8.52 8.01 -18.42
N ALA A 506 8.76 9.08 -17.66
CA ALA A 506 7.73 9.68 -16.81
C ALA A 506 6.52 10.19 -17.62
N LEU A 507 6.73 10.77 -18.80
CA LEU A 507 5.65 11.18 -19.70
C LEU A 507 4.87 9.98 -20.29
N GLN A 508 5.52 8.83 -20.47
CA GLN A 508 4.85 7.63 -20.93
C GLN A 508 4.02 7.00 -19.80
N GLU A 509 4.60 6.85 -18.61
CA GLU A 509 3.89 6.32 -17.43
C GLU A 509 2.67 7.16 -17.08
N ASN A 510 2.78 8.50 -17.15
CA ASN A 510 1.64 9.39 -16.93
C ASN A 510 0.51 9.16 -17.96
N ARG A 511 0.83 8.95 -19.24
CA ARG A 511 -0.15 8.64 -20.27
C ARG A 511 -0.84 7.29 -20.01
N ASP A 512 -0.08 6.29 -19.58
CA ASP A 512 -0.61 4.98 -19.23
C ASP A 512 -1.54 5.06 -18.01
N PHE A 513 -1.18 5.85 -16.99
CA PHE A 513 -2.04 6.10 -15.84
C PHE A 513 -3.33 6.85 -16.23
N GLU A 514 -3.24 7.88 -17.06
CA GLU A 514 -4.42 8.58 -17.58
C GLU A 514 -5.36 7.64 -18.34
N GLN A 515 -4.83 6.74 -19.16
CA GLN A 515 -5.63 5.74 -19.86
C GLN A 515 -6.29 4.78 -18.88
N ARG A 516 -5.53 4.28 -17.89
CA ARG A 516 -6.04 3.38 -16.85
C ARG A 516 -7.18 4.04 -16.05
N ILE A 517 -7.06 5.33 -15.74
CA ILE A 517 -8.09 6.11 -15.05
C ILE A 517 -9.35 6.16 -15.91
N LYS A 518 -9.25 6.51 -17.20
CA LYS A 518 -10.40 6.55 -18.12
C LYS A 518 -11.11 5.20 -18.25
N GLU A 519 -10.36 4.09 -18.30
CA GLU A 519 -10.93 2.74 -18.34
C GLU A 519 -11.70 2.40 -17.05
N VAL A 520 -11.18 2.80 -15.89
CA VAL A 520 -11.83 2.58 -14.60
C VAL A 520 -13.08 3.45 -14.47
N GLU A 521 -13.03 4.71 -14.91
CA GLU A 521 -14.18 5.62 -14.96
C GLU A 521 -15.31 5.05 -15.81
N LEU A 522 -14.99 4.48 -16.99
CA LEU A 522 -15.98 3.83 -17.84
C LEU A 522 -16.63 2.63 -17.16
N LYS A 523 -15.83 1.75 -16.53
CA LYS A 523 -16.33 0.59 -15.78
C LYS A 523 -17.20 1.01 -14.59
N LEU A 524 -16.84 2.12 -13.93
CA LEU A 524 -17.60 2.67 -12.82
C LEU A 524 -18.96 3.20 -13.31
N GLU A 525 -19.00 3.91 -14.44
CA GLU A 525 -20.26 4.38 -15.03
C GLU A 525 -21.17 3.20 -15.41
N ASP A 526 -20.61 2.16 -16.05
CA ASP A 526 -21.38 0.96 -16.39
C ASP A 526 -21.88 0.21 -15.16
N SER A 527 -21.08 0.13 -14.09
CA SER A 527 -21.53 -0.45 -12.82
C SER A 527 -22.63 0.38 -12.18
N THR A 528 -22.54 1.70 -12.25
CA THR A 528 -23.55 2.63 -11.70
C THR A 528 -24.87 2.50 -12.46
N LYS A 529 -24.82 2.41 -13.80
CA LYS A 529 -25.99 2.12 -14.65
C LYS A 529 -26.66 0.79 -14.29
N ARG A 530 -25.88 -0.29 -14.11
CA ARG A 530 -26.41 -1.59 -13.67
C ARG A 530 -27.04 -1.52 -12.28
N GLY A 531 -26.44 -0.76 -11.37
CA GLY A 531 -27.00 -0.48 -10.04
C GLY A 531 -28.39 0.14 -10.13
N ARG A 532 -28.53 1.24 -10.90
CA ARG A 532 -29.83 1.90 -11.12
C ARG A 532 -30.90 0.96 -11.69
N HIS A 533 -30.55 0.16 -12.71
CA HIS A 533 -31.48 -0.81 -13.29
C HIS A 533 -31.96 -1.87 -12.29
N LEU A 534 -31.06 -2.38 -11.43
CA LEU A 534 -31.44 -3.34 -10.39
C LEU A 534 -32.34 -2.69 -9.33
N GLU A 535 -32.07 -1.44 -8.96
CA GLU A 535 -32.89 -0.66 -8.03
C GLU A 535 -34.31 -0.46 -8.58
N GLU A 536 -34.44 -0.06 -9.85
CA GLU A 536 -35.73 0.06 -10.54
C GLU A 536 -36.51 -1.27 -10.59
N LEU A 537 -35.82 -2.40 -10.84
CA LEU A 537 -36.43 -3.72 -10.82
C LEU A 537 -36.93 -4.12 -9.42
N LEU A 538 -36.14 -3.83 -8.38
CA LEU A 538 -36.52 -4.11 -7.00
C LEU A 538 -37.70 -3.25 -6.57
N GLU A 539 -37.69 -1.97 -6.90
CA GLU A 539 -38.76 -1.01 -6.62
C GLU A 539 -40.08 -1.44 -7.30
N SER A 540 -40.02 -1.86 -8.57
CA SER A 540 -41.17 -2.43 -9.27
C SER A 540 -41.69 -3.69 -8.57
N ARG A 541 -40.79 -4.59 -8.15
CA ARG A 541 -41.17 -5.82 -7.45
C ARG A 541 -41.80 -5.54 -6.09
N ILE A 542 -41.26 -4.59 -5.31
CA ILE A 542 -41.83 -4.15 -4.04
C ILE A 542 -43.26 -3.64 -4.26
N LYS A 543 -43.47 -2.73 -5.21
CA LYS A 543 -44.81 -2.24 -5.57
C LYS A 543 -45.79 -3.35 -5.95
N THR A 544 -45.32 -4.39 -6.65
CA THR A 544 -46.20 -5.54 -6.96
C THR A 544 -46.59 -6.34 -5.72
N TRP A 545 -45.69 -6.49 -4.75
CA TRP A 545 -45.98 -7.17 -3.49
C TRP A 545 -46.89 -6.34 -2.60
N GLU A 546 -46.69 -5.03 -2.51
CA GLU A 546 -47.59 -4.13 -1.79
C GLU A 546 -49.03 -4.24 -2.32
N ARG A 547 -49.22 -4.25 -3.64
CA ARG A 547 -50.56 -4.45 -4.23
C ARG A 547 -51.16 -5.81 -3.86
N LYS A 548 -50.35 -6.88 -3.85
CA LYS A 548 -50.80 -8.22 -3.47
C LYS A 548 -51.15 -8.31 -1.99
N GLU A 549 -50.37 -7.66 -1.14
CA GLU A 549 -50.64 -7.55 0.29
C GLU A 549 -51.97 -6.84 0.54
N ILE A 550 -52.21 -5.71 -0.13
CA ILE A 550 -53.49 -4.98 -0.05
C ILE A 550 -54.66 -5.90 -0.46
N MET A 551 -54.53 -6.61 -1.58
CA MET A 551 -55.57 -7.54 -2.06
C MET A 551 -55.84 -8.68 -1.07
N LEU A 552 -54.78 -9.27 -0.51
CA LEU A 552 -54.89 -10.34 0.48
C LEU A 552 -55.56 -9.83 1.76
N ASN A 553 -55.15 -8.66 2.26
CA ASN A 553 -55.72 -8.05 3.46
C ASN A 553 -57.21 -7.73 3.26
N GLN A 554 -57.60 -7.22 2.08
CA GLN A 554 -59.00 -7.03 1.73
C GLN A 554 -59.78 -8.35 1.73
N PHE A 555 -59.24 -9.39 1.09
CA PHE A 555 -59.86 -10.71 1.04
C PHE A 555 -60.05 -11.31 2.44
N VAL A 556 -58.99 -11.32 3.25
CA VAL A 556 -59.04 -11.81 4.64
C VAL A 556 -60.02 -11.01 5.47
N GLY A 557 -60.08 -9.69 5.29
CA GLY A 557 -61.05 -8.82 5.94
C GLY A 557 -62.50 -9.22 5.63
N VAL A 558 -62.83 -9.45 4.36
CA VAL A 558 -64.17 -9.92 3.94
C VAL A 558 -64.49 -11.29 4.51
N GLN A 559 -63.54 -12.24 4.47
CA GLN A 559 -63.76 -13.58 5.05
C GLN A 559 -64.00 -13.51 6.56
N MET A 560 -63.25 -12.66 7.27
CA MET A 560 -63.43 -12.46 8.70
C MET A 560 -64.82 -11.89 9.02
N GLN A 561 -65.30 -10.91 8.24
CA GLN A 561 -66.64 -10.36 8.39
C GLN A 561 -67.72 -11.43 8.17
N ASN A 562 -67.62 -12.22 7.09
CA ASN A 562 -68.57 -13.30 6.81
C ASN A 562 -68.62 -14.33 7.96
N ILE A 563 -67.48 -14.69 8.55
CA ILE A 563 -67.42 -15.61 9.68
C ILE A 563 -68.08 -14.99 10.92
N GLN A 564 -67.87 -13.69 11.17
CA GLN A 564 -68.54 -12.99 12.28
C GLN A 564 -70.06 -12.96 12.08
N ASP A 565 -70.53 -12.63 10.87
CA ASP A 565 -71.95 -12.59 10.54
C ASP A 565 -72.59 -13.98 10.67
N LEU A 566 -71.91 -15.04 10.20
CA LEU A 566 -72.36 -16.42 10.37
C LEU A 566 -72.43 -16.84 11.84
N ARG A 567 -71.45 -16.42 12.66
CA ARG A 567 -71.47 -16.65 14.11
C ARG A 567 -72.65 -15.96 14.78
N LEU A 568 -72.92 -14.70 14.44
CA LEU A 568 -74.06 -13.94 14.95
C LEU A 568 -75.39 -14.58 14.53
N SER A 569 -75.52 -14.98 13.25
CA SER A 569 -76.69 -15.71 12.74
C SER A 569 -76.89 -17.04 13.49
N SER A 570 -75.83 -17.81 13.70
CA SER A 570 -75.89 -19.07 14.48
C SER A 570 -76.34 -18.85 15.92
N VAL A 571 -75.86 -17.79 16.58
CA VAL A 571 -76.32 -17.38 17.92
C VAL A 571 -77.80 -16.99 17.89
N SER A 572 -78.24 -16.22 16.90
CA SER A 572 -79.64 -15.81 16.74
C SER A 572 -80.56 -17.01 16.57
N ILE A 573 -80.20 -17.95 15.70
CA ILE A 573 -80.95 -19.21 15.47
C ILE A 573 -81.05 -20.01 16.77
N ARG A 574 -79.98 -20.13 17.56
CA ARG A 574 -80.03 -20.83 18.85
C ARG A 574 -81.02 -20.19 19.81
N HIS A 575 -81.05 -18.86 19.92
CA HIS A 575 -82.02 -18.16 20.78
C HIS A 575 -83.45 -18.37 20.29
N GLU A 576 -83.68 -18.36 18.97
CA GLU A 576 -84.99 -18.60 18.39
C GLU A 576 -85.50 -20.03 18.66
N ILE A 577 -84.63 -21.03 18.52
CA ILE A 577 -84.94 -22.42 18.88
C ILE A 577 -85.28 -22.54 20.37
N GLN A 578 -84.48 -21.94 21.26
CA GLN A 578 -84.75 -21.93 22.70
C GLN A 578 -86.09 -21.28 23.04
N ASN A 579 -86.42 -20.16 22.39
CA ASN A 579 -87.70 -19.48 22.55
C ASN A 579 -88.87 -20.34 22.07
N CYS A 580 -88.74 -20.99 20.92
CA CYS A 580 -89.73 -21.94 20.43
C CYS A 580 -89.91 -23.07 21.43
N GLN A 581 -88.84 -23.75 21.86
CA GLN A 581 -88.91 -24.82 22.86
C GLN A 581 -89.63 -24.38 24.14
N LYS A 582 -89.36 -23.16 24.61
CA LYS A 582 -90.06 -22.59 25.76
C LYS A 582 -91.56 -22.42 25.51
N ARG A 583 -91.96 -21.84 24.37
CA ARG A 583 -93.38 -21.69 23.99
C ARG A 583 -94.10 -23.03 23.89
N TRP A 584 -93.49 -24.03 23.22
CA TRP A 584 -94.05 -25.38 23.13
C TRP A 584 -94.22 -26.01 24.52
N SER A 585 -93.27 -25.82 25.42
CA SER A 585 -93.36 -26.33 26.80
C SER A 585 -94.49 -25.67 27.58
N GLU A 586 -94.65 -24.34 27.43
CA GLU A 586 -95.75 -23.58 28.04
C GLU A 586 -97.12 -24.05 27.49
N GLU A 587 -97.26 -24.25 26.18
CA GLU A 587 -98.49 -24.76 25.56
C GLU A 587 -98.85 -26.18 26.03
N LEU A 588 -97.86 -27.09 26.09
CA LEU A 588 -98.06 -28.46 26.59
C LEU A 588 -98.50 -28.47 28.05
N SER A 589 -97.85 -27.68 28.91
CA SER A 589 -98.25 -27.56 30.33
C SER A 589 -99.66 -27.00 30.50
N GLY A 590 -100.10 -26.09 29.61
CA GLY A 590 -101.46 -25.56 29.58
C GLY A 590 -102.51 -26.59 29.14
N LEU A 591 -102.15 -27.56 28.30
CA LEU A 591 -103.03 -28.67 27.89
C LEU A 591 -103.17 -29.73 29.00
N GLU A 592 -102.08 -30.05 29.69
CA GLU A 592 -102.08 -30.99 30.82
C GLU A 592 -103.00 -30.50 31.97
N GLY A 593 -102.94 -29.19 32.27
CA GLY A 593 -103.85 -28.56 33.24
C GLY A 593 -105.33 -28.49 32.82
N LYS A 594 -105.63 -28.64 31.53
CA LYS A 594 -107.01 -28.77 31.01
C LYS A 594 -107.50 -30.22 31.00
N ALA A 595 -106.60 -31.19 30.78
CA ALA A 595 -106.93 -32.62 30.80
C ALA A 595 -107.23 -33.16 32.21
N LEU A 596 -106.69 -32.54 33.26
CA LEU A 596 -106.93 -32.89 34.67
C LEU A 596 -108.25 -32.33 35.27
N LYS A 597 -109.10 -31.69 34.46
CA LYS A 597 -110.38 -31.08 34.90
C LYS A 597 -111.64 -31.85 34.48
N TYR A 598 -111.50 -33.07 33.97
CA TYR A 598 -112.63 -33.96 33.67
C TYR A 598 -112.75 -35.09 34.68
#